data_AF-A0A8K0QSM2-F1
#
_entry.id   AF-A0A8K0QSM2-F1
#
_cell.length_a   1.000
_cell.length_b   1.000
_cell.length_c   1.000
_cell.angle_alpha   90.00
_cell.angle_beta   90.00
_cell.angle_gamma   90.00
#
_symmetry.space_group_name_H-M   'P 1'
#
loop_
_entity.id
_entity.type
_entity.pdbx_description
1 polymer ?
#
loop_
_entity_poly.entity_id
_entity_poly.type
_entity_poly.pdbx_seq_one_letter_code
_entity_poly.pdbx_strand_id
1 'polypeptide(L)'
;MSSPRFQRIEANCKIIWGNDSDYDIDAETDDWEYYSCVVKKDYGTAFRPPLTMTGLCPSSDAALAELDRMLGLWAKQVVRGTDMTKDEMLSIFGGRKGEKKGVLGSFIGECEKRG
;
A
#
# COMPACT_ATOMS: atom_id res chain seq x y z
N MET A 1 2.76 -22.66 6.34
CA MET A 1 2.24 -22.29 5.01
C MET A 1 1.85 -20.83 5.07
N SER A 2 2.27 -20.01 4.11
CA SER A 2 1.85 -18.60 4.02
C SER A 2 0.32 -18.52 3.82
N SER A 3 -0.34 -17.56 4.47
CA SER A 3 -1.80 -17.44 4.37
C SER A 3 -2.21 -17.08 2.92
N PRO A 4 -3.41 -17.44 2.45
CA PRO A 4 -3.88 -17.05 1.12
C PRO A 4 -3.88 -15.53 0.89
N ARG A 5 -3.96 -14.73 1.96
CA ARG A 5 -3.87 -13.27 1.90
C ARG A 5 -2.44 -12.81 1.59
N PHE A 6 -1.43 -13.37 2.28
CA PHE A 6 -0.03 -13.06 2.03
C PHE A 6 0.37 -13.42 0.60
N GLN A 7 -0.08 -14.57 0.07
CA GLN A 7 0.16 -14.95 -1.33
C GLN A 7 -0.42 -13.94 -2.32
N ARG A 8 -1.63 -13.41 -2.07
CA ARG A 8 -2.22 -12.35 -2.91
C ARG A 8 -1.45 -11.04 -2.82
N ILE A 9 -1.05 -10.63 -1.62
CA ILE A 9 -0.25 -9.43 -1.40
C ILE A 9 1.05 -9.54 -2.20
N GLU A 10 1.79 -10.64 -2.03
CA GLU A 10 3.05 -10.89 -2.73
C GLU A 10 2.87 -10.88 -4.26
N ALA A 11 1.82 -11.55 -4.77
CA ALA A 11 1.50 -11.54 -6.19
C ALA A 11 1.23 -10.13 -6.72
N ASN A 12 0.50 -9.30 -5.97
CA ASN A 12 0.27 -7.90 -6.34
C ASN A 12 1.56 -7.07 -6.29
N CYS A 13 2.44 -7.28 -5.30
CA CYS A 13 3.75 -6.64 -5.25
C CYS A 13 4.58 -6.95 -6.50
N LYS A 14 4.58 -8.22 -6.93
CA LYS A 14 5.27 -8.68 -8.14
C LYS A 14 4.74 -8.03 -9.42
N ILE A 15 3.43 -7.76 -9.48
CA ILE A 15 2.81 -7.02 -10.58
C ILE A 15 3.27 -5.55 -10.58
N ILE A 16 3.31 -4.89 -9.42
CA ILE A 16 3.57 -3.46 -9.31
C ILE A 16 5.07 -3.14 -9.50
N TRP A 17 5.95 -3.92 -8.87
CA TRP A 17 7.38 -3.62 -8.77
C TRP A 17 8.32 -4.64 -9.42
N GLY A 18 7.78 -5.72 -9.97
CA GLY A 18 8.52 -6.71 -10.75
C GLY A 18 8.64 -8.08 -10.07
N ASN A 19 8.74 -9.12 -10.89
CA ASN A 19 8.71 -10.52 -10.46
C ASN A 19 10.06 -11.06 -9.98
N ASP A 20 11.16 -10.36 -10.29
CA ASP A 20 12.53 -10.81 -10.00
C ASP A 20 12.95 -10.50 -8.56
N SER A 21 12.00 -10.33 -7.65
CA SER A 21 12.25 -9.83 -6.31
C SER A 21 11.23 -10.37 -5.32
N ASP A 22 11.73 -10.57 -4.10
CA ASP A 22 10.90 -10.90 -2.97
C ASP A 22 10.54 -9.62 -2.20
N TYR A 23 9.38 -9.66 -1.55
CA TYR A 23 8.81 -8.52 -0.87
C TYR A 23 8.50 -8.92 0.56
N ASP A 24 9.04 -8.15 1.50
CA ASP A 24 8.77 -8.31 2.91
C ASP A 24 7.63 -7.40 3.35
N ILE A 25 6.83 -7.89 4.29
CA ILE A 25 5.61 -7.23 4.77
C ILE A 25 5.67 -7.19 6.30
N ASP A 26 5.96 -6.02 6.83
CA ASP A 26 6.01 -5.78 8.26
C ASP A 26 4.71 -5.15 8.74
N ALA A 27 4.13 -5.68 9.82
CA ALA A 27 3.12 -4.98 10.59
C ALA A 27 3.82 -4.21 11.72
N GLU A 28 3.83 -2.89 11.62
CA GLU A 28 4.47 -2.00 12.59
C GLU A 28 3.42 -1.39 13.53
N THR A 29 3.79 -1.22 14.80
CA THR A 29 3.02 -0.50 15.83
C THR A 29 4.00 0.14 16.82
N ASP A 30 3.73 1.37 17.21
CA ASP A 30 4.56 2.12 18.17
C ASP A 30 3.85 2.30 19.52
N ASP A 31 2.54 2.51 19.49
CA ASP A 31 1.69 2.78 20.66
C ASP A 31 0.84 1.57 21.10
N TRP A 32 0.92 0.44 20.39
CA TRP A 32 0.06 -0.74 20.54
C TRP A 32 -1.44 -0.50 20.30
N GLU A 33 -1.84 0.73 19.95
CA GLU A 33 -3.22 1.15 19.68
C GLU A 33 -3.48 1.13 18.17
N TYR A 34 -2.51 1.57 17.38
CA TYR A 34 -2.58 1.64 15.94
C TYR A 34 -1.48 0.83 15.27
N TYR A 35 -1.83 0.26 14.11
CA TYR A 35 -0.99 -0.61 13.32
C TYR A 35 -0.91 -0.09 11.89
N SER A 36 0.25 -0.18 11.27
CA SER A 36 0.44 0.01 9.84
C SER A 36 1.09 -1.23 9.24
N CYS A 37 0.84 -1.49 7.96
CA CYS A 37 1.62 -2.47 7.22
C CYS A 37 2.55 -1.75 6.25
N VAL A 38 3.82 -2.18 6.22
CA VAL A 38 4.88 -1.61 5.39
C VAL A 38 5.38 -2.69 4.44
N VAL A 39 5.50 -2.35 3.16
CA VAL A 39 6.09 -3.24 2.15
C VAL A 39 7.51 -2.77 1.85
N LYS A 40 8.46 -3.68 1.95
CA LYS A 40 9.88 -3.45 1.63
C LYS A 40 10.32 -4.47 0.58
N LYS A 41 11.27 -4.09 -0.26
CA LYS A 41 11.92 -5.04 -1.16
C LYS A 41 12.99 -5.80 -0.39
N ASP A 42 12.93 -7.12 -0.42
CA ASP A 42 13.87 -8.00 0.24
C ASP A 42 15.04 -8.34 -0.70
N TYR A 43 16.26 -8.14 -0.22
CA TYR A 43 17.51 -8.50 -0.89
C TYR A 43 18.32 -9.54 -0.10
N GLY A 44 17.72 -10.15 0.92
CA GLY A 44 18.33 -11.15 1.81
C GLY A 44 19.26 -10.56 2.88
N THR A 45 20.09 -9.58 2.54
CA THR A 45 21.10 -9.01 3.47
C THR A 45 20.79 -7.59 3.94
N ALA A 46 19.83 -6.90 3.32
CA ALA A 46 19.41 -5.56 3.69
C ALA A 46 18.01 -5.25 3.14
N PHE A 47 17.20 -4.56 3.93
CA PHE A 47 15.93 -4.01 3.48
C PHE A 47 16.14 -2.64 2.84
N ARG A 48 15.48 -2.39 1.71
CA ARG A 48 15.40 -1.05 1.10
C ARG A 48 14.42 -0.16 1.86
N PRO A 49 14.41 1.16 1.59
CA PRO A 49 13.33 2.03 2.05
C PRO A 49 11.95 1.45 1.72
N PRO A 50 10.92 1.75 2.52
CA PRO A 50 9.55 1.35 2.24
C PRO A 50 9.13 1.70 0.82
N LEU A 51 8.52 0.74 0.13
CA LEU A 51 7.88 0.97 -1.18
C LEU A 51 6.51 1.60 -1.02
N THR A 52 5.76 1.16 -0.01
CA THR A 52 4.48 1.73 0.39
C THR A 52 4.18 1.35 1.85
N MET A 53 3.22 2.05 2.44
CA MET A 53 2.64 1.69 3.73
C MET A 53 1.15 2.00 3.75
N THR A 54 0.40 1.29 4.59
CA THR A 54 -0.98 1.66 4.90
C THR A 54 -1.02 2.88 5.82
N GLY A 55 -2.16 3.57 5.87
CA GLY A 55 -2.46 4.43 7.02
C GLY A 55 -2.58 3.63 8.31
N LEU A 56 -2.70 4.35 9.43
CA LEU A 56 -2.95 3.77 10.75
C LEU A 56 -4.30 3.05 10.79
N CYS A 57 -4.27 1.79 11.23
CA CYS A 57 -5.42 0.90 11.36
C CYS A 57 -5.58 0.44 12.82
N PRO A 58 -6.80 0.09 13.27
CA PRO A 58 -7.06 -0.27 14.67
C PRO A 58 -6.54 -1.65 15.08
N SER A 59 -5.98 -2.42 14.15
CA SER A 59 -5.39 -3.73 14.43
C SER A 59 -4.46 -4.15 13.29
N SER A 60 -3.57 -5.09 13.57
CA SER A 60 -2.68 -5.70 12.56
C SER A 60 -3.47 -6.38 11.43
N ASP A 61 -4.56 -7.08 11.74
CA ASP A 61 -5.42 -7.69 10.71
C ASP A 61 -6.10 -6.62 9.84
N ALA A 62 -6.54 -5.51 10.43
CA ALA A 62 -7.10 -4.39 9.69
C ALA A 62 -6.07 -3.72 8.78
N ALA A 63 -4.83 -3.56 9.26
CA ALA A 63 -3.72 -3.04 8.46
C ALA A 63 -3.41 -3.98 7.28
N LEU A 64 -3.35 -5.30 7.53
CA LEU A 64 -3.06 -6.29 6.49
C LEU A 64 -4.20 -6.40 5.46
N ALA A 65 -5.45 -6.30 5.90
CA ALA A 65 -6.61 -6.27 5.00
C ALA A 65 -6.63 -4.99 4.15
N GLU A 66 -6.26 -3.85 4.74
CA GLU A 66 -6.12 -2.60 3.99
C GLU A 66 -4.99 -2.70 2.97
N LEU A 67 -3.85 -3.30 3.33
CA LEU A 67 -2.74 -3.52 2.41
C LEU A 67 -3.16 -4.40 1.20
N ASP A 68 -3.83 -5.53 1.45
CA ASP A 68 -4.34 -6.42 0.38
C ASP A 68 -5.27 -5.65 -0.58
N ARG A 69 -6.17 -4.81 -0.03
CA ARG A 69 -7.07 -3.95 -0.81
C ARG A 69 -6.29 -2.93 -1.65
N MET A 70 -5.37 -2.19 -1.03
CA MET A 70 -4.58 -1.14 -1.69
C MET A 70 -3.79 -1.71 -2.86
N LEU A 71 -3.03 -2.77 -2.63
CA LEU A 71 -2.20 -3.41 -3.64
C LEU A 71 -3.03 -4.08 -4.72
N GLY A 72 -4.18 -4.66 -4.39
CA GLY A 72 -5.08 -5.23 -5.39
C GLY A 72 -5.67 -4.18 -6.35
N LEU A 73 -5.99 -2.98 -5.86
CA LEU A 73 -6.42 -1.87 -6.73
C LEU A 73 -5.26 -1.33 -7.56
N TRP A 74 -4.09 -1.17 -6.94
CA TRP A 74 -2.92 -0.64 -7.63
C TRP A 74 -2.41 -1.61 -8.72
N ALA A 75 -2.33 -2.90 -8.42
CA ALA A 75 -1.96 -3.92 -9.40
C ALA A 75 -2.91 -3.92 -10.62
N LYS A 76 -4.22 -3.75 -10.41
CA LYS A 76 -5.19 -3.59 -11.51
C LYS A 76 -4.91 -2.35 -12.36
N GLN A 77 -4.56 -1.23 -11.73
CA GLN A 77 -4.19 -0.01 -12.43
C GLN A 77 -2.90 -0.19 -13.24
N VAL A 78 -1.87 -0.83 -12.66
CA VAL A 78 -0.60 -1.15 -13.36
C VAL A 78 -0.85 -2.04 -14.56
N VAL A 79 -1.67 -3.10 -14.41
CA VAL A 79 -2.02 -4.02 -15.51
C VAL A 79 -2.78 -3.30 -16.62
N ARG A 80 -3.61 -2.31 -16.29
CA ARG A 80 -4.31 -1.49 -17.30
C ARG A 80 -3.33 -0.67 -18.15
N GLY A 81 -2.15 -0.33 -17.61
CA GLY A 81 -1.07 0.34 -18.34
C GLY A 81 -1.32 1.81 -18.68
N THR A 82 -2.39 2.42 -18.16
CA THR A 82 -2.61 3.87 -18.27
C THR A 82 -2.20 4.56 -16.98
N ASP A 83 -1.92 5.86 -17.06
CA ASP A 83 -1.66 6.67 -15.89
C ASP A 83 -2.80 6.57 -14.86
N MET A 84 -2.41 6.64 -13.59
CA MET A 84 -3.32 6.61 -12.46
C MET A 84 -4.07 7.94 -12.38
N THR A 85 -5.39 7.89 -12.39
CA THR A 85 -6.22 9.09 -12.20
C THR A 85 -6.24 9.53 -10.74
N LYS A 86 -6.65 10.77 -10.48
CA LYS A 86 -6.80 11.30 -9.12
C LYS A 86 -7.77 10.46 -8.27
N ASP A 87 -8.90 10.05 -8.84
CA ASP A 87 -9.89 9.24 -8.12
C ASP A 87 -9.36 7.84 -7.76
N GLU A 88 -8.51 7.27 -8.62
CA GLU A 88 -7.83 6.01 -8.35
C GLU A 88 -6.77 6.17 -7.27
N MET A 89 -5.97 7.24 -7.34
CA MET A 89 -4.99 7.56 -6.31
C MET A 89 -5.68 7.74 -4.95
N LEU A 90 -6.81 8.45 -4.89
CA LEU A 90 -7.62 8.59 -3.68
C LEU A 90 -8.23 7.26 -3.22
N SER A 91 -8.59 6.38 -4.15
CA SER A 91 -9.17 5.08 -3.80
C SER A 91 -8.10 4.09 -3.34
N ILE A 92 -6.87 4.18 -3.84
CA ILE A 92 -5.74 3.37 -3.41
C ILE A 92 -5.23 3.91 -2.07
N PHE A 93 -4.79 5.17 -2.01
CA PHE A 93 -4.05 5.71 -0.87
C PHE A 93 -4.90 6.50 0.15
N GLY A 94 -6.21 6.66 -0.10
CA GLY A 94 -7.11 7.41 0.79
C GLY A 94 -7.47 6.72 2.10
N GLY A 95 -6.68 5.74 2.54
CA GLY A 95 -6.86 5.01 3.80
C GLY A 95 -8.06 4.06 3.80
N ARG A 96 -8.26 3.42 4.95
CA ARG A 96 -9.25 2.35 5.10
C ARG A 96 -10.65 2.89 4.84
N LYS A 97 -11.38 2.21 3.94
CA LYS A 97 -12.72 2.64 3.48
C LYS A 97 -12.77 4.07 2.92
N GLY A 98 -11.63 4.66 2.55
CA GLY A 98 -11.55 6.04 2.03
C GLY A 98 -11.64 7.13 3.10
N GLU A 99 -11.43 6.81 4.38
CA GLU A 99 -11.54 7.78 5.49
C GLU A 99 -10.58 8.98 5.39
N LYS A 100 -9.51 8.86 4.61
CA LYS A 100 -8.51 9.92 4.38
C LYS A 100 -8.61 10.56 2.99
N LYS A 101 -9.62 10.22 2.17
CA LYS A 101 -9.80 10.79 0.82
C LYS A 101 -9.84 12.31 0.81
N GLY A 102 -10.56 12.92 1.76
CA GLY A 102 -10.66 14.38 1.86
C GLY A 102 -9.31 15.05 2.11
N VAL A 103 -8.57 14.56 3.11
CA VAL A 103 -7.25 15.09 3.47
C VAL A 103 -6.26 14.92 2.32
N LEU A 104 -6.19 13.72 1.73
CA LEU A 104 -5.30 13.44 0.61
C LEU A 104 -5.68 14.27 -0.63
N GLY A 105 -6.97 14.42 -0.92
CA GLY A 105 -7.46 15.22 -2.04
C GLY A 105 -7.10 16.70 -1.90
N SER A 106 -7.23 17.27 -0.70
CA SER A 106 -6.79 18.63 -0.40
C SER A 106 -5.28 18.80 -0.57
N PHE A 107 -4.49 17.84 -0.10
CA PHE A 107 -3.03 17.87 -0.26
C PHE A 107 -2.61 17.83 -1.73
N ILE A 108 -3.14 16.89 -2.52
CA ILE A 108 -2.87 16.80 -3.96
C ILE A 108 -3.24 18.11 -4.67
N GLY A 109 -4.43 18.65 -4.36
CA GLY A 109 -4.88 19.92 -4.94
C GLY A 109 -4.00 21.11 -4.59
N GLU A 110 -3.30 21.10 -3.46
CA GLU A 110 -2.33 22.13 -3.10
C GLU A 110 -0.99 21.95 -3.82
N CYS A 111 -0.52 20.71 -3.96
CA CYS A 111 0.68 20.40 -4.75
C CYS A 111 0.52 20.82 -6.22
N GLU A 112 -0.65 20.54 -6.82
CA GLU A 112 -0.97 20.93 -8.20
C GLU A 112 -0.96 22.45 -8.43
N LYS A 113 -1.22 23.27 -7.40
CA LYS A 113 -1.16 24.73 -7.50
C LYS A 113 0.25 25.31 -7.39
N ARG A 114 1.18 24.53 -6.81
CA ARG A 114 2.54 24.97 -6.49
C ARG A 114 3.59 24.46 -7.48
N GLY A 115 3.26 23.44 -8.27
CA GLY A 115 4.08 22.94 -9.38
C GLY A 115 3.81 23.70 -10.67
#